data_AF-A0A3B3HLM0-F1
#
_entry.id   AF-A0A3B3HLM0-F1
#
_cell.length_a   1.000
_cell.length_b   1.000
_cell.length_c   1.000
_cell.angle_alpha   90.00
_cell.angle_beta   90.00
_cell.angle_gamma   90.00
#
_symmetry.space_group_name_H-M   'P 1'
#
loop_
_entity.id
_entity.type
_entity.pdbx_description
1 polymer ?
#
loop_
_entity_poly.entity_id
_entity_poly.type
_entity_poly.pdbx_seq_one_letter_code
_entity_poly.pdbx_strand_id
1 'polypeptide(L)'
;MTYEITEAEKGFSEQSEAGRRGVCLELRRSEPSVSQPPCRSKPQLQLLGISLLNSVTMSESLVVCDVDEDLVKKLRQFRFRKETNNAAIVMKIDKDRQLVILDEEHEDISPDDLKDELPERQPRFIVYSYKYQHDDGRVSYPLCFIFSSPVGCRPEQQMMYAGSKNKLVQTVELTKVFEIRNTEDLTEEWLREKLGFFR
;
A
#
# COMPACT_ATOMS: atom_id res chain seq x y z
N MET A 1 50.57 18.92 34.04
CA MET A 1 50.35 17.90 35.06
C MET A 1 49.19 17.04 34.57
N THR A 2 49.53 15.91 33.93
CA THR A 2 49.31 14.52 34.44
C THR A 2 47.82 14.13 34.31
N TYR A 3 47.42 13.31 33.31
CA TYR A 3 47.55 11.83 33.16
C TYR A 3 47.04 11.12 34.44
N GLU A 4 46.13 10.13 34.42
CA GLU A 4 46.19 8.77 33.81
C GLU A 4 44.74 8.22 33.65
N ILE A 5 44.30 7.51 32.59
CA ILE A 5 44.72 6.22 31.98
C ILE A 5 44.25 4.98 32.78
N THR A 6 43.40 4.15 32.16
CA THR A 6 43.55 2.68 31.94
C THR A 6 42.28 2.16 31.22
N GLU A 7 42.31 1.88 29.92
CA GLU A 7 42.74 0.64 29.22
C GLU A 7 41.78 -0.55 29.46
N ALA A 8 41.03 -0.99 28.44
CA ALA A 8 41.41 -1.93 27.35
C ALA A 8 40.99 -3.38 27.75
N GLU A 9 40.54 -4.29 26.88
CA GLU A 9 41.12 -4.73 25.61
C GLU A 9 40.16 -5.61 24.77
N LYS A 10 40.24 -5.40 23.44
CA LYS A 10 40.46 -6.39 22.34
C LYS A 10 39.36 -7.41 21.96
N GLY A 11 39.25 -7.83 20.70
CA GLY A 11 40.11 -7.68 19.51
C GLY A 11 39.28 -7.69 18.21
N PHE A 12 39.71 -7.00 17.13
CA PHE A 12 40.74 -7.41 16.14
C PHE A 12 40.28 -8.63 15.31
N SER A 13 40.31 -8.71 13.98
CA SER A 13 40.84 -7.91 12.85
C SER A 13 40.46 -8.69 11.55
N GLU A 14 40.75 -8.33 10.30
CA GLU A 14 41.78 -7.48 9.71
C GLU A 14 41.44 -7.18 8.24
N GLN A 15 41.94 -6.04 7.78
CA GLN A 15 41.98 -5.55 6.40
C GLN A 15 43.18 -6.17 5.64
N SER A 16 43.31 -5.93 4.32
CA SER A 16 44.47 -5.19 3.80
C SER A 16 44.39 -4.94 2.29
N GLU A 17 44.66 -3.69 1.94
CA GLU A 17 44.98 -3.13 0.63
C GLU A 17 46.31 -3.65 0.05
N ALA A 18 46.56 -3.37 -1.24
CA ALA A 18 47.76 -2.67 -1.69
C ALA A 18 47.70 -2.36 -3.21
N GLY A 19 47.95 -1.11 -3.59
CA GLY A 19 48.19 -0.70 -4.98
C GLY A 19 49.66 -0.75 -5.39
N ARG A 20 49.95 -0.67 -6.70
CA ARG A 20 51.15 -0.04 -7.29
C ARG A 20 51.06 0.03 -8.83
N ARG A 21 51.71 1.08 -9.35
CA ARG A 21 51.89 1.51 -10.76
C ARG A 21 52.68 0.48 -11.58
N GLY A 22 52.52 0.47 -12.91
CA GLY A 22 53.47 -0.17 -13.82
C GLY A 22 53.01 -0.26 -15.28
N VAL A 23 53.91 0.08 -16.19
CA VAL A 23 53.73 0.39 -17.62
C VAL A 23 53.94 -0.86 -18.51
N CYS A 24 53.18 -0.91 -19.63
CA CYS A 24 53.44 -1.49 -20.97
C CYS A 24 54.39 -2.70 -21.15
N LEU A 25 53.92 -3.77 -21.82
CA LEU A 25 54.51 -4.29 -23.08
C LEU A 25 53.65 -5.40 -23.72
N GLU A 26 53.64 -5.40 -25.06
CA GLU A 26 53.05 -6.40 -25.97
C GLU A 26 53.53 -7.86 -25.72
N LEU A 27 52.70 -8.86 -26.07
CA LEU A 27 52.96 -9.76 -27.22
C LEU A 27 51.95 -10.94 -27.31
N ARG A 28 51.19 -10.93 -28.41
CA ARG A 28 50.68 -12.01 -29.29
C ARG A 28 50.44 -13.45 -28.77
N ARG A 29 49.25 -13.96 -29.12
CA ARG A 29 48.91 -15.15 -29.96
C ARG A 29 47.58 -15.72 -29.46
N SER A 30 46.62 -16.25 -30.21
CA SER A 30 46.27 -16.38 -31.64
C SER A 30 44.93 -17.17 -31.63
N GLU A 31 43.99 -16.82 -32.50
CA GLU A 31 42.71 -17.51 -32.84
C GLU A 31 42.84 -19.05 -33.04
N PRO A 32 41.78 -19.91 -33.09
CA PRO A 32 40.49 -19.75 -33.84
C PRO A 32 39.22 -20.46 -33.24
N SER A 33 37.95 -20.03 -33.47
CA SER A 33 36.98 -20.22 -34.57
C SER A 33 36.03 -21.47 -34.50
N VAL A 34 34.77 -21.29 -34.96
CA VAL A 34 33.86 -22.27 -35.65
C VAL A 34 33.08 -23.26 -34.74
N SER A 35 31.80 -23.67 -34.94
CA SER A 35 30.61 -23.29 -35.75
C SER A 35 29.44 -24.24 -35.35
N GLN A 36 28.17 -23.88 -35.60
CA GLN A 36 26.96 -24.75 -35.54
C GLN A 36 26.84 -25.67 -36.81
N PRO A 37 25.69 -26.35 -37.13
CA PRO A 37 24.90 -27.48 -36.55
C PRO A 37 24.83 -28.70 -37.53
N PRO A 38 23.93 -29.72 -37.41
CA PRO A 38 22.67 -29.70 -38.22
C PRO A 38 21.46 -30.53 -37.69
N CYS A 39 20.31 -30.34 -38.35
CA CYS A 39 18.97 -30.95 -38.19
C CYS A 39 18.85 -32.45 -38.54
N ARG A 40 17.92 -33.20 -37.90
CA ARG A 40 17.03 -34.17 -38.61
C ARG A 40 15.87 -34.79 -37.78
N SER A 41 14.69 -34.79 -38.43
CA SER A 41 13.58 -35.77 -38.48
C SER A 41 12.73 -36.19 -37.25
N LYS A 42 11.40 -36.01 -37.41
CA LYS A 42 10.26 -36.63 -36.65
C LYS A 42 10.04 -38.11 -37.05
N PRO A 43 9.26 -38.95 -36.31
CA PRO A 43 7.77 -39.00 -36.38
C PRO A 43 7.07 -39.19 -34.98
N GLN A 44 5.91 -38.56 -34.69
CA GLN A 44 4.48 -38.98 -34.82
C GLN A 44 3.92 -39.86 -33.67
N LEU A 45 2.67 -39.53 -33.26
CA LEU A 45 1.73 -40.11 -32.27
C LEU A 45 1.76 -39.46 -30.86
N GLN A 46 0.64 -39.07 -30.24
CA GLN A 46 -0.76 -38.98 -30.64
C GLN A 46 -1.48 -38.03 -29.66
N LEU A 47 -2.53 -37.41 -30.16
CA LEU A 47 -3.38 -36.41 -29.54
C LEU A 47 -4.22 -37.01 -28.39
N LEU A 48 -4.17 -36.41 -27.20
CA LEU A 48 -5.28 -36.44 -26.23
C LEU A 48 -5.55 -35.00 -25.80
N GLY A 49 -6.66 -34.48 -26.31
CA GLY A 49 -7.15 -33.16 -25.97
C GLY A 49 -7.57 -33.11 -24.51
N ILE A 50 -7.07 -32.12 -23.80
CA ILE A 50 -7.77 -31.52 -22.68
C ILE A 50 -7.70 -30.02 -22.95
N SER A 51 -8.86 -29.51 -23.34
CA SER A 51 -9.30 -28.11 -23.36
C SER A 51 -8.23 -27.10 -22.97
N LEU A 52 -7.82 -26.31 -23.97
CA LEU A 52 -7.31 -24.96 -23.79
C LEU A 52 -8.30 -24.22 -22.87
N LEU A 53 -8.02 -24.20 -21.56
CA LEU A 53 -8.62 -23.23 -20.66
C LEU A 53 -8.03 -21.91 -21.10
N ASN A 54 -8.78 -21.22 -21.96
CA ASN A 54 -8.70 -19.78 -22.12
C ASN A 54 -8.84 -19.18 -20.73
N SER A 55 -7.73 -19.07 -20.00
CA SER A 55 -7.58 -18.00 -19.01
C SER A 55 -7.56 -16.74 -19.85
N VAL A 56 -8.75 -16.19 -20.09
CA VAL A 56 -8.90 -14.82 -20.53
C VAL A 56 -8.27 -14.00 -19.41
N THR A 57 -6.99 -13.67 -19.59
CA THR A 57 -6.37 -12.59 -18.85
C THR A 57 -7.15 -11.34 -19.23
N MET A 58 -8.21 -11.05 -18.46
CA MET A 58 -8.86 -9.75 -18.42
C MET A 58 -7.80 -8.79 -17.88
N SER A 59 -6.90 -8.32 -18.75
CA SER A 59 -6.07 -7.16 -18.49
C SER A 59 -6.94 -5.94 -18.67
N GLU A 60 -7.89 -5.75 -17.75
CA GLU A 60 -8.50 -4.44 -17.58
C GLU A 60 -7.38 -3.53 -17.08
N SER A 61 -7.07 -2.51 -17.90
CA SER A 61 -6.09 -1.48 -17.57
C SER A 61 -6.38 -0.95 -16.16
N LEU A 62 -5.33 -0.74 -15.36
CA LEU A 62 -5.45 -0.04 -14.08
C LEU A 62 -6.03 1.36 -14.31
N VAL A 63 -7.35 1.48 -14.15
CA VAL A 63 -8.02 2.78 -14.21
C VAL A 63 -7.87 3.42 -12.85
N VAL A 64 -7.16 4.55 -12.82
CA VAL A 64 -7.12 5.42 -11.65
C VAL A 64 -8.29 6.39 -11.77
N CYS A 65 -9.18 6.36 -10.79
CA CYS A 65 -10.36 7.21 -10.77
C CYS A 65 -10.02 8.63 -10.30
N ASP A 66 -10.76 9.62 -10.80
CA ASP A 66 -10.71 10.99 -10.31
C ASP A 66 -11.58 11.15 -9.06
N VAL A 67 -11.34 12.19 -8.27
CA VAL A 67 -12.14 12.50 -7.08
C VAL A 67 -13.14 13.57 -7.47
N ASP A 68 -14.41 13.36 -7.14
CA ASP A 68 -15.45 14.35 -7.41
C ASP A 68 -15.18 15.67 -6.66
N GLU A 69 -15.36 16.81 -7.33
CA GLU A 69 -15.06 18.12 -6.74
C GLU A 69 -15.94 18.44 -5.52
N ASP A 70 -17.19 17.98 -5.52
CA ASP A 70 -18.10 18.21 -4.40
C ASP A 70 -17.73 17.34 -3.21
N LEU A 71 -17.22 16.12 -3.46
CA LEU A 71 -16.60 15.29 -2.43
C LEU A 71 -15.37 15.97 -1.82
N VAL A 72 -14.50 16.58 -2.63
CA VAL A 72 -13.33 17.32 -2.12
C VAL A 72 -13.76 18.50 -1.24
N LYS A 73 -14.80 19.24 -1.62
CA LYS A 73 -15.35 20.34 -0.79
C LYS A 73 -15.84 19.82 0.56
N LYS A 74 -16.59 18.70 0.57
CA LYS A 74 -17.06 18.06 1.81
C LYS A 74 -15.91 17.58 2.68
N LEU A 75 -14.91 16.91 2.11
CA LEU A 75 -13.73 16.44 2.86
C LEU A 75 -12.92 17.60 3.44
N ARG A 76 -12.83 18.73 2.71
CA ARG A 76 -12.22 19.96 3.25
C ARG A 76 -13.03 20.52 4.41
N GLN A 77 -14.36 20.60 4.30
CA GLN A 77 -15.23 21.02 5.40
C GLN A 77 -15.08 20.09 6.62
N PHE A 78 -15.03 18.77 6.37
CA PHE A 78 -14.82 17.75 7.39
C PHE A 78 -13.48 17.92 8.11
N ARG A 79 -12.41 18.31 7.41
CA ARG A 79 -11.11 18.61 8.01
C ARG A 79 -11.13 19.83 8.94
N PHE A 80 -11.95 20.84 8.63
CA PHE A 80 -12.07 22.06 9.43
C PHE A 80 -13.23 22.01 10.44
N ARG A 81 -13.91 20.86 10.53
CA ARG A 81 -15.00 20.62 11.46
C ARG A 81 -14.51 20.82 12.89
N LYS A 82 -15.32 21.49 13.72
CA LYS A 82 -15.02 21.76 15.14
C LYS A 82 -15.91 20.97 16.09
N GLU A 83 -16.86 20.19 15.59
CA GLU A 83 -17.64 19.29 16.43
C GLU A 83 -16.74 18.30 17.16
N THR A 84 -17.10 18.03 18.41
CA THR A 84 -16.39 17.13 19.32
C THR A 84 -16.84 15.67 19.21
N ASN A 85 -17.62 15.36 18.17
CA ASN A 85 -18.29 14.07 17.98
C ASN A 85 -17.48 13.21 17.02
N ASN A 86 -17.65 11.90 17.12
CA ASN A 86 -17.10 10.99 16.13
C ASN A 86 -17.87 11.18 14.82
N ALA A 87 -17.20 11.08 13.68
CA ALA A 87 -17.87 11.19 12.40
C ALA A 87 -17.15 10.35 11.35
N ALA A 88 -17.90 9.81 10.40
CA ALA A 88 -17.37 8.99 9.33
C ALA A 88 -17.93 9.46 7.98
N ILE A 89 -17.08 9.51 6.97
CA ILE A 89 -17.51 9.67 5.57
C ILE A 89 -17.09 8.42 4.82
N VAL A 90 -18.07 7.70 4.29
CA VAL A 90 -17.85 6.51 3.46
C VAL A 90 -17.95 6.92 2.00
N MET A 91 -16.95 6.54 1.22
CA MET A 91 -16.84 6.84 -0.20
C MET A 91 -16.76 5.54 -1.00
N LYS A 92 -17.30 5.60 -2.22
CA LYS A 92 -17.24 4.53 -3.21
C LYS A 92 -16.73 5.04 -4.54
N ILE A 93 -16.20 4.12 -5.34
CA ILE A 93 -15.89 4.39 -6.74
C ILE A 93 -17.07 3.96 -7.60
N ASP A 94 -17.56 4.90 -8.40
CA ASP A 94 -18.47 4.62 -9.50
C ASP A 94 -17.64 4.10 -10.69
N LYS A 95 -17.89 2.85 -11.09
CA LYS A 95 -17.18 2.20 -12.21
C LYS A 95 -17.48 2.86 -13.56
N ASP A 96 -18.70 3.33 -13.75
CA ASP A 96 -19.16 3.84 -15.04
C ASP A 96 -18.58 5.24 -15.30
N ARG A 97 -18.52 6.05 -14.23
CA ARG A 97 -17.99 7.41 -14.28
C ARG A 97 -16.49 7.48 -13.96
N GLN A 98 -15.91 6.41 -13.42
CA GLN A 98 -14.52 6.37 -12.94
C GLN A 98 -14.23 7.51 -11.94
N LEU A 99 -15.20 7.79 -11.06
CA LEU A 99 -15.14 8.88 -10.08
C LEU A 99 -15.38 8.35 -8.67
N VAL A 100 -14.62 8.87 -7.71
CA VAL A 100 -14.87 8.67 -6.27
C VAL A 100 -16.02 9.58 -5.87
N ILE A 101 -17.11 8.98 -5.42
CA ILE A 101 -18.32 9.66 -4.95
C ILE A 101 -18.56 9.38 -3.46
N LEU A 102 -19.26 10.30 -2.81
CA LEU A 102 -19.77 10.07 -1.46
C LEU A 102 -20.85 8.99 -1.51
N ASP A 103 -20.78 8.01 -0.61
CA ASP A 103 -21.86 7.05 -0.44
C ASP A 103 -22.70 7.41 0.78
N GLU A 104 -22.06 7.46 1.95
CA GLU A 104 -22.74 7.64 3.23
C GLU A 104 -21.93 8.60 4.12
N GLU A 105 -22.64 9.35 4.94
CA GLU A 105 -22.09 10.31 5.89
C GLU A 105 -22.76 10.06 7.24
N HIS A 106 -21.92 9.77 8.24
CA HIS A 106 -22.35 9.35 9.56
C HIS A 106 -21.85 10.33 10.60
N GLU A 107 -22.76 10.76 11.48
CA GLU A 107 -22.46 11.61 12.61
C GLU A 107 -22.69 10.84 13.91
N ASP A 108 -21.78 10.98 14.86
CA ASP A 108 -21.81 10.34 16.19
C ASP A 108 -21.81 8.81 16.16
N ILE A 109 -21.00 8.22 15.26
CA ILE A 109 -20.88 6.77 15.10
C ILE A 109 -19.63 6.20 15.80
N SER A 110 -19.80 5.07 16.50
CA SER A 110 -18.68 4.31 17.07
C SER A 110 -17.96 3.49 15.99
N PRO A 111 -16.67 3.12 16.16
CA PRO A 111 -16.00 2.26 15.18
C PRO A 111 -16.68 0.89 15.05
N ASP A 112 -17.28 0.37 16.13
CA ASP A 112 -18.01 -0.89 16.12
C ASP A 112 -19.35 -0.81 15.40
N ASP A 113 -20.03 0.34 15.42
CA ASP A 113 -21.24 0.50 14.61
C ASP A 113 -20.86 0.71 13.14
N LEU A 114 -19.76 1.42 12.88
CA LEU A 114 -19.27 1.70 11.53
C LEU A 114 -18.87 0.42 10.78
N LYS A 115 -18.32 -0.60 11.45
CA LYS A 115 -18.02 -1.89 10.80
C LYS A 115 -19.26 -2.61 10.30
N ASP A 116 -20.40 -2.46 10.99
CA ASP A 116 -21.66 -3.15 10.66
C ASP A 116 -22.36 -2.50 9.45
N GLU A 117 -22.12 -1.21 9.23
CA GLU A 117 -22.58 -0.50 8.03
C GLU A 117 -21.72 -0.79 6.79
N LEU A 118 -20.49 -1.27 6.98
CA LEU A 118 -19.57 -1.49 5.88
C LEU A 118 -19.83 -2.83 5.15
N PRO A 119 -19.80 -2.83 3.81
CA PRO A 119 -20.01 -4.05 3.04
C PRO A 119 -18.80 -4.99 3.14
N GLU A 120 -19.02 -6.21 3.60
CA GLU A 120 -17.98 -7.26 3.72
C GLU A 120 -17.46 -7.81 2.38
N ARG A 121 -18.10 -7.48 1.26
CA ARG A 121 -17.76 -8.04 -0.07
C ARG A 121 -17.25 -7.00 -1.06
N GLN A 122 -17.21 -5.73 -0.66
CA GLN A 122 -16.85 -4.63 -1.54
C GLN A 122 -15.85 -3.70 -0.86
N PRO A 123 -14.78 -3.29 -1.54
CA PRO A 123 -13.82 -2.36 -0.97
C PRO A 123 -14.45 -0.98 -0.85
N ARG A 124 -14.16 -0.26 0.24
CA ARG A 124 -14.66 1.10 0.51
C ARG A 124 -13.56 1.97 1.11
N PHE A 125 -13.62 3.27 0.81
CA PHE A 125 -12.77 4.26 1.47
C PHE A 125 -13.55 4.94 2.57
N ILE A 126 -12.93 5.12 3.72
CA ILE A 126 -13.55 5.72 4.88
C ILE A 126 -12.63 6.82 5.38
N VAL A 127 -13.18 7.98 5.68
CA VAL A 127 -12.49 9.01 6.45
C VAL A 127 -13.20 9.09 7.79
N TYR A 128 -12.48 8.75 8.85
CA TYR A 128 -13.01 8.67 10.20
C TYR A 128 -12.32 9.72 11.08
N SER A 129 -13.12 10.56 11.72
CA SER A 129 -12.69 11.46 12.78
C SER A 129 -13.01 10.79 14.11
N TYR A 130 -11.95 10.36 14.81
CA TYR A 130 -12.10 9.67 16.09
C TYR A 130 -11.71 10.60 17.23
N LYS A 131 -12.55 10.67 18.27
CA LYS A 131 -12.24 11.37 19.52
C LYS A 131 -11.26 10.54 20.34
N TYR A 132 -9.97 10.82 20.18
CA TYR A 132 -8.91 10.13 20.91
C TYR A 132 -8.63 10.82 22.25
N GLN A 133 -8.92 10.12 23.35
CA GLN A 133 -8.53 10.56 24.69
C GLN A 133 -7.15 9.97 25.03
N HIS A 134 -6.18 10.85 25.22
CA HIS A 134 -4.84 10.47 25.68
C HIS A 134 -4.86 10.19 27.19
N ASP A 135 -3.93 9.35 27.64
CA ASP A 135 -3.76 9.04 29.07
C ASP A 135 -3.39 10.28 29.92
N ASP A 136 -2.84 11.33 29.29
CA ASP A 136 -2.55 12.65 29.91
C ASP A 136 -3.81 13.51 30.10
N GLY A 137 -5.00 13.01 29.73
CA GLY A 137 -6.28 13.75 29.81
C GLY A 137 -6.52 14.73 28.67
N ARG A 138 -5.61 14.83 27.69
CA ARG A 138 -5.83 15.61 26.46
C ARG A 138 -6.76 14.86 25.51
N VAL A 139 -7.63 15.59 24.84
CA VAL A 139 -8.48 15.04 23.77
C VAL A 139 -7.98 15.57 22.44
N SER A 140 -7.71 14.67 21.50
CA SER A 140 -7.37 15.01 20.12
C SER A 140 -8.38 14.39 19.17
N TYR A 141 -8.48 14.97 17.98
CA TYR A 141 -9.40 14.53 16.91
C TYR A 141 -8.59 14.17 15.66
N PRO A 142 -7.81 13.07 15.68
CA PRO A 142 -7.09 12.64 14.50
C PRO A 142 -8.04 12.20 13.39
N LEU A 143 -7.87 12.79 12.21
CA LEU A 143 -8.50 12.33 10.97
C LEU A 143 -7.72 11.16 10.40
N CYS A 144 -8.41 10.03 10.27
CA CYS A 144 -7.87 8.77 9.81
C CYS A 144 -8.51 8.39 8.48
N PHE A 145 -7.68 8.06 7.49
CA PHE A 145 -8.14 7.42 6.27
C PHE A 145 -8.05 5.90 6.46
N ILE A 146 -9.16 5.20 6.32
CA ILE A 146 -9.22 3.74 6.44
C ILE A 146 -9.66 3.19 5.08
N PHE A 147 -8.82 2.32 4.51
CA PHE A 147 -9.16 1.55 3.32
C PHE A 147 -9.62 0.16 3.73
N SER A 148 -10.92 -0.11 3.57
CA SER A 148 -11.47 -1.44 3.75
C SER A 148 -11.39 -2.21 2.44
N SER A 149 -10.68 -3.34 2.43
CA SER A 149 -10.51 -4.21 1.27
C SER A 149 -10.72 -5.67 1.65
N PRO A 150 -11.98 -6.12 1.81
CA PRO A 150 -12.27 -7.50 2.15
C PRO A 150 -11.75 -8.50 1.11
N VAL A 151 -11.26 -9.66 1.56
CA VAL A 151 -10.71 -10.71 0.70
C VAL A 151 -11.72 -11.30 -0.30
N GLY A 152 -13.03 -11.12 -0.06
CA GLY A 152 -14.11 -11.59 -0.93
C GLY A 152 -14.43 -10.68 -2.11
N CYS A 153 -13.72 -9.57 -2.30
CA CYS A 153 -14.00 -8.64 -3.39
C CYS A 153 -13.46 -9.12 -4.75
N ARG A 154 -14.03 -8.58 -5.84
CA ARG A 154 -13.54 -8.86 -7.19
C ARG A 154 -12.13 -8.27 -7.36
N PRO A 155 -11.14 -9.01 -7.89
CA PRO A 155 -9.78 -8.51 -8.07
C PRO A 155 -9.70 -7.21 -8.88
N GLU A 156 -10.53 -7.08 -9.91
CA GLU A 156 -10.68 -5.85 -10.70
C GLU A 156 -11.04 -4.63 -9.82
N GLN A 157 -12.05 -4.78 -8.95
CA GLN A 157 -12.45 -3.70 -8.04
C GLN A 157 -11.34 -3.39 -7.05
N GLN A 158 -10.70 -4.41 -6.49
CA GLN A 158 -9.60 -4.23 -5.55
C GLN A 158 -8.46 -3.42 -6.17
N MET A 159 -8.09 -3.74 -7.42
CA MET A 159 -7.06 -3.03 -8.16
C MET A 159 -7.44 -1.57 -8.44
N MET A 160 -8.69 -1.30 -8.85
CA MET A 160 -9.19 0.06 -9.08
C MET A 160 -9.16 0.93 -7.81
N TYR A 161 -9.59 0.37 -6.68
CA TYR A 161 -9.53 1.06 -5.39
C TYR A 161 -8.08 1.26 -4.93
N ALA A 162 -7.23 0.24 -5.01
CA ALA A 162 -5.81 0.36 -4.64
C ALA A 162 -5.08 1.42 -5.49
N GLY A 163 -5.34 1.46 -6.81
CA GLY A 163 -4.77 2.47 -7.72
C GLY A 163 -5.25 3.89 -7.43
N SER A 164 -6.51 4.05 -7.01
CA SER A 164 -7.11 5.36 -6.72
C SER A 164 -6.82 5.87 -5.30
N LYS A 165 -6.43 4.99 -4.38
CA LYS A 165 -6.11 5.31 -2.97
C LYS A 165 -5.11 6.46 -2.85
N ASN A 166 -3.97 6.34 -3.55
CA ASN A 166 -2.88 7.31 -3.43
C ASN A 166 -3.31 8.72 -3.90
N LYS A 167 -4.10 8.78 -4.98
CA LYS A 167 -4.63 10.03 -5.52
C LYS A 167 -5.61 10.69 -4.54
N LEU A 168 -6.49 9.90 -3.94
CA LEU A 168 -7.44 10.38 -2.93
C LEU A 168 -6.71 10.90 -1.68
N VAL A 169 -5.75 10.14 -1.15
CA VAL A 169 -4.94 10.54 0.01
C VAL A 169 -4.17 11.85 -0.26
N GLN A 170 -3.56 11.98 -1.44
CA GLN A 170 -2.85 13.20 -1.83
C GLN A 170 -3.80 14.40 -1.96
N THR A 171 -5.01 14.21 -2.49
CA THR A 171 -6.00 15.27 -2.68
C THR A 171 -6.55 15.80 -1.34
N VAL A 172 -6.70 14.93 -0.35
CA VAL A 172 -7.27 15.26 0.97
C VAL A 172 -6.18 15.61 2.00
N GLU A 173 -4.90 15.41 1.65
CA GLU A 173 -3.73 15.66 2.50
C GLU A 173 -3.80 14.92 3.86
N LEU A 174 -4.35 13.70 3.85
CA LEU A 174 -4.43 12.88 5.07
C LEU A 174 -3.11 12.17 5.32
N THR A 175 -2.55 12.36 6.51
CA THR A 175 -1.27 11.76 6.90
C THR A 175 -1.43 10.36 7.49
N LYS A 176 -2.57 10.08 8.12
CA LYS A 176 -2.85 8.82 8.80
C LYS A 176 -3.67 7.92 7.87
N VAL A 177 -2.98 7.01 7.18
CA VAL A 177 -3.57 6.08 6.23
C VAL A 177 -3.45 4.67 6.78
N PHE A 178 -4.59 3.98 6.91
CA PHE A 178 -4.69 2.62 7.39
C PHE A 178 -5.40 1.75 6.36
N GLU A 179 -5.10 0.46 6.39
CA GLU A 179 -5.69 -0.54 5.49
C GLU A 179 -6.10 -1.75 6.33
N ILE A 180 -7.32 -2.23 6.09
CA ILE A 180 -7.89 -3.42 6.72
C ILE A 180 -8.33 -4.40 5.64
N ARG A 181 -8.13 -5.69 5.91
CA ARG A 181 -8.52 -6.78 5.00
C ARG A 181 -9.80 -7.46 5.42
N ASN A 182 -10.28 -7.21 6.63
CA ASN A 182 -11.58 -7.63 7.12
C ASN A 182 -12.25 -6.45 7.81
N THR A 183 -13.58 -6.36 7.73
CA THR A 183 -14.37 -5.34 8.44
C THR A 183 -14.33 -5.55 9.96
N GLU A 184 -14.23 -6.80 10.40
CA GLU A 184 -14.09 -7.17 11.83
C GLU A 184 -12.83 -6.60 12.49
N ASP A 185 -11.78 -6.32 11.71
CA ASP A 185 -10.54 -5.73 12.22
C ASP A 185 -10.72 -4.25 12.61
N LEU A 186 -11.82 -3.61 12.17
CA LEU A 186 -12.16 -2.23 12.50
C LEU A 186 -12.81 -2.19 13.88
N THR A 187 -11.99 -2.20 14.93
CA THR A 187 -12.42 -2.00 16.32
C THR A 187 -11.78 -0.77 16.94
N GLU A 188 -12.33 -0.32 18.08
CA GLU A 188 -11.77 0.80 18.83
C GLU A 188 -10.33 0.50 19.31
N GLU A 189 -10.07 -0.71 19.79
CA GLU A 189 -8.74 -1.11 20.26
C GLU A 189 -7.70 -1.04 19.15
N TRP A 190 -8.05 -1.59 17.97
CA TRP A 190 -7.19 -1.54 16.79
C TRP A 190 -6.85 -0.10 16.40
N LEU A 191 -7.87 0.77 16.37
CA LEU A 191 -7.67 2.17 16.01
C LEU A 191 -6.77 2.89 17.03
N ARG A 192 -6.97 2.63 18.33
CA ARG A 192 -6.15 3.21 19.39
C ARG A 192 -4.70 2.74 19.31
N GLU A 193 -4.45 1.47 19.01
CA GLU A 193 -3.11 0.93 18.79
C GLU A 193 -2.41 1.65 17.61
N LYS A 194 -3.12 1.81 16.49
CA LYS A 194 -2.59 2.52 15.31
C LYS A 194 -2.32 3.99 15.59
N LEU A 195 -3.19 4.65 16.35
CA LEU A 195 -3.02 6.06 16.72
C LEU A 195 -1.89 6.27 17.73
N GLY A 196 -1.68 5.33 18.64
CA GLY A 196 -0.59 5.36 19.62
C GLY A 196 0.80 5.40 18.99
N PHE A 197 0.97 4.87 17.77
CA PHE A 197 2.24 4.91 17.04
C PHE A 197 2.67 6.33 16.65
N PHE A 198 1.73 7.27 16.51
CA PHE A 198 2.01 8.64 16.05
C PHE A 198 2.19 9.64 17.21
N ARG A 199 2.63 9.16 18.38
CA ARG A 199 2.86 9.96 19.59
C ARG A 199 4.10 10.84 19.51
#